data_AF-A0A6I5RJL3-F1
#
_entry.id   AF-A0A6I5RJL3-F1
#
_cell.length_a   1.000
_cell.length_b   1.000
_cell.length_c   1.000
_cell.angle_alpha   90.00
_cell.angle_beta   90.00
_cell.angle_gamma   90.00
#
_symmetry.space_group_name_H-M   'P 1'
#
loop_
_entity.id
_entity.type
_entity.pdbx_description
1 polymer ?
#
loop_
_entity_poly.entity_id
_entity_poly.type
_entity_poly.pdbx_seq_one_letter_code
_entity_poly.pdbx_strand_id
1 'polypeptide(L)' 'MALELVSLDTAKELAHQYGYWTIFFGIMLENAGVPIPGETITLVGGFLAGEGELGYRGVLASAIAGAVLG' A
#
# COMPACT_ATOMS: atom_id res chain seq x y z
N MET A 1 -3.00 23.84 -2.06
CA MET A 1 -3.86 23.33 -3.15
C MET A 1 -3.24 22.12 -3.88
N ALA A 2 -2.35 21.34 -3.25
CA ALA A 2 -1.66 20.21 -3.91
C ALA A 2 -1.42 18.98 -3.01
N LEU A 3 -2.03 18.91 -1.81
CA LEU A 3 -1.78 17.83 -0.85
C LEU A 3 -3.07 17.15 -0.32
N GLU A 4 -4.16 17.21 -1.08
CA GLU A 4 -5.44 16.51 -0.77
C GLU A 4 -5.64 15.23 -1.59
N LEU A 5 -4.64 14.82 -2.39
CA LEU A 5 -4.77 13.77 -3.41
C LEU A 5 -4.59 12.33 -2.91
N VAL A 6 -4.29 12.14 -1.62
CA VAL A 6 -4.33 10.81 -0.98
C VAL A 6 -5.16 10.92 0.29
N SER A 7 -6.48 11.08 0.12
CA SER A 7 -7.42 10.92 1.22
C SER A 7 -7.35 9.47 1.70
N LEU A 8 -7.45 9.25 3.02
CA LEU A 8 -7.48 7.90 3.62
C LEU A 8 -8.55 7.01 2.96
N ASP A 9 -9.64 7.62 2.53
CA ASP A 9 -10.72 6.98 1.79
C ASP A 9 -10.23 6.41 0.44
N THR A 10 -9.41 7.15 -0.30
CA THR A 10 -8.83 6.69 -1.57
C THR A 10 -7.87 5.52 -1.35
N ALA A 11 -7.08 5.56 -0.27
CA ALA A 11 -6.18 4.46 0.09
C ALA A 11 -6.97 3.21 0.52
N LYS A 12 -8.07 3.38 1.27
CA LYS A 12 -9.00 2.30 1.61
C LYS A 12 -9.66 1.73 0.36
N GLU A 13 -10.17 2.56 -0.54
CA GLU A 13 -10.81 2.15 -1.80
C GLU A 13 -9.84 1.38 -2.71
N LEU A 14 -8.59 1.86 -2.86
CA LEU A 14 -7.55 1.16 -3.63
C LEU A 14 -7.13 -0.15 -2.97
N ALA A 15 -7.05 -0.20 -1.64
CA ALA A 15 -6.75 -1.44 -0.94
C ALA A 15 -7.95 -2.41 -0.92
N HIS A 16 -9.18 -1.92 -1.06
CA HIS A 16 -10.37 -2.76 -1.29
C HIS A 16 -10.41 -3.32 -2.72
N GLN A 17 -10.13 -2.48 -3.73
CA GLN A 17 -10.22 -2.88 -5.14
C GLN A 17 -8.98 -3.63 -5.66
N TYR A 18 -7.79 -3.23 -5.22
CA TYR A 18 -6.52 -3.75 -5.72
C TYR A 18 -5.67 -4.44 -4.63
N GLY A 19 -6.02 -4.28 -3.35
CA GLY A 19 -5.47 -5.04 -2.21
C GLY A 19 -3.95 -5.09 -2.18
N TYR A 20 -3.45 -6.32 -2.30
CA TYR A 20 -2.03 -6.65 -2.28
C TYR A 20 -1.22 -5.98 -3.40
N TRP A 21 -1.83 -5.74 -4.57
CA TRP A 21 -1.15 -5.10 -5.69
C TRP A 21 -0.86 -3.63 -5.42
N THR A 22 -1.74 -2.92 -4.73
CA THR A 22 -1.50 -1.52 -4.30
C THR A 22 -0.30 -1.46 -3.37
N ILE A 23 -0.17 -2.42 -2.45
CA ILE A 23 0.95 -2.50 -1.51
C ILE A 23 2.24 -2.78 -2.28
N PHE A 24 2.22 -3.78 -3.15
CA PHE A 24 3.36 -4.15 -3.98
C PHE A 24 3.86 -2.98 -4.85
N PHE A 25 2.99 -2.42 -5.71
CA PHE A 25 3.37 -1.35 -6.63
C PHE A 25 3.63 -0.03 -5.90
N GLY A 26 2.91 0.26 -4.81
CA GLY A 26 3.13 1.45 -4.00
C GLY A 26 4.55 1.52 -3.44
N ILE A 27 5.01 0.41 -2.85
CA ILE A 27 6.35 0.29 -2.28
C ILE A 27 7.41 0.17 -3.38
N MET A 28 7.12 -0.58 -4.45
CA MET A 28 8.05 -0.70 -5.58
C MET A 28 8.31 0.66 -6.24
N LEU A 29 7.26 1.46 -6.48
CA LEU A 29 7.39 2.77 -7.09
C LEU A 29 8.08 3.78 -6.17
N GLU A 30 7.82 3.70 -4.86
CA GLU A 30 8.56 4.48 -3.85
C GLU A 30 10.07 4.20 -3.94
N ASN A 31 10.47 2.93 -3.90
CA ASN A 31 11.88 2.53 -3.99
C ASN A 31 12.50 2.89 -5.36
N ALA A 32 11.70 2.86 -6.43
CA ALA A 32 12.10 3.32 -7.77
C ALA A 32 12.26 4.85 -7.89
N GLY A 33 12.05 5.61 -6.81
CA GLY A 33 12.25 7.06 -6.75
C GLY A 33 11.02 7.90 -7.10
N VAL A 34 9.85 7.28 -7.25
CA VAL A 34 8.58 8.02 -7.38
C VAL A 34 8.18 8.51 -5.98
N PRO A 35 7.85 9.80 -5.79
CA PRO A 35 7.47 10.33 -4.49
C PRO A 35 6.04 9.92 -4.10
N ILE A 36 5.85 8.62 -3.82
CA ILE A 36 4.64 7.99 -3.29
C ILE A 36 4.90 7.60 -1.84
N PRO A 37 3.95 7.84 -0.91
CA PRO A 37 4.14 7.49 0.50
C PRO A 37 3.93 5.98 0.76
N GLY A 38 4.91 5.14 0.45
CA GLY A 38 4.76 3.68 0.58
C GLY A 38 4.72 3.16 2.02
N GLU A 39 5.31 3.86 2.99
CA GLU A 39 5.07 3.58 4.42
C GLU A 39 3.59 3.75 4.80
N THR A 40 2.92 4.78 4.24
CA THR A 40 1.48 4.98 4.48
C THR A 40 0.66 3.85 3.88
N ILE A 41 1.02 3.40 2.68
CA ILE A 41 0.37 2.26 2.01
C ILE A 41 0.55 0.97 2.83
N THR A 42 1.74 0.76 3.39
CA THR A 42 2.03 -0.40 4.25
C THR A 42 1.20 -0.36 5.54
N LEU A 43 1.08 0.81 6.18
CA LEU A 43 0.25 1.00 7.37
C LEU A 43 -1.23 0.75 7.08
N VAL A 44 -1.75 1.28 5.97
CA VAL A 44 -3.14 1.04 5.54
C VAL A 44 -3.37 -0.45 5.25
N GLY A 45 -2.42 -1.10 4.56
CA GLY A 45 -2.47 -2.55 4.32
C GLY A 45 -2.46 -3.36 5.62
N GLY A 46 -1.60 -2.99 6.57
CA GLY A 46 -1.55 -3.62 7.90
C GLY A 46 -2.82 -3.40 8.72
N PHE A 47 -3.41 -2.20 8.65
CA PHE A 47 -4.67 -1.88 9.31
C PHE A 47 -5.82 -2.74 8.75
N LEU A 48 -5.95 -2.82 7.43
CA LEU A 48 -6.95 -3.67 6.77
C LEU A 48 -6.72 -5.17 7.05
N ALA A 49 -5.47 -5.58 7.22
CA ALA A 49 -5.18 -6.94 7.67
C ALA A 49 -5.61 -7.19 9.12
N GLY A 50 -5.58 -6.16 9.97
CA GLY A 50 -6.14 -6.18 11.31
C GLY A 50 -7.67 -6.21 11.34
N GLU A 51 -8.34 -5.55 10.38
CA GLU A 51 -9.80 -5.59 10.22
C GLU A 51 -10.30 -6.92 9.61
N GLY A 52 -9.40 -7.76 9.08
CA GLY A 52 -9.74 -9.04 8.44
C GLY A 52 -10.10 -8.94 6.95
N GLU A 53 -10.04 -7.74 6.37
CA GLU A 53 -10.28 -7.47 4.94
C GLU A 53 -9.10 -7.94 4.07
N LEU A 54 -7.88 -7.89 4.62
CA LEU A 54 -6.68 -8.44 3.99
C LEU A 54 -6.04 -9.52 4.87
N GLY A 55 -5.30 -10.43 4.24
CA GLY A 55 -4.49 -11.40 4.94
C GLY A 55 -3.14 -10.79 5.31
N TYR A 56 -2.78 -10.81 6.60
CA TYR A 56 -1.47 -10.36 7.10
C TYR A 56 -0.31 -10.92 6.27
N ARG A 57 -0.34 -12.22 5.96
CA ARG A 57 0.71 -12.88 5.16
C ARG A 57 0.80 -12.33 3.73
N GLY A 58 -0.33 -11.98 3.12
CA GLY A 58 -0.38 -11.40 1.78
C GLY A 58 0.15 -9.96 1.76
N VAL A 59 -0.23 -9.16 2.76
CA VAL A 59 0.30 -7.81 2.96
C VAL A 59 1.81 -7.85 3.14
N LEU A 60 2.30 -8.71 4.04
CA LEU A 60 3.72 -8.87 4.33
C LEU A 60 4.49 -9.33 3.08
N ALA A 61 4.01 -10.35 2.38
CA ALA A 61 4.65 -10.85 1.16
C ALA A 61 4.72 -9.78 0.06
N SER A 62 3.64 -9.01 -0.11
CA SER A 62 3.56 -7.95 -1.12
C SER A 62 4.48 -6.79 -0.79
N ALA A 63 4.57 -6.41 0.49
CA ALA A 63 5.46 -5.36 0.94
C ALA A 63 6.93 -5.75 0.76
N ILE A 64 7.30 -6.98 1.15
CA ILE A 64 8.65 -7.50 0.95
C ILE A 64 8.98 -7.57 -0.55
N ALA A 65 8.09 -8.13 -1.37
CA ALA A 65 8.33 -8.25 -2.79
C ALA A 65 8.47 -6.87 -3.47
N GLY A 66 7.65 -5.89 -3.09
CA GLY A 66 7.73 -4.52 -3.60
C GLY A 66 9.04 -3.84 -3.22
N ALA A 67 9.50 -4.02 -1.98
CA ALA A 67 10.77 -3.46 -1.51
C ALA A 67 12.00 -4.14 -2.12
N VAL A 68 11.91 -5.42 -2.51
CA VAL A 68 13.02 -6.15 -3.12
C VAL A 68 13.14 -5.86 -4.63
N LEU A 69 12.02 -5.60 -5.31
CA LEU A 69 11.97 -5.40 -6.76
C LEU A 69 12.00 -3.92 -7.20
N GLY A 70 11.64 -2.99 -6.32
CA GLY A 70 11.75 -1.55 -6.55
C GLY A 70 13.13 -1.02 -6.20
#